data_AF-A0A3C1HH82-F1
#
_entry.id   AF-A0A3C1HH82-F1
#
_cell.length_a   1.000
_cell.length_b   1.000
_cell.length_c   1.000
_cell.angle_alpha   90.00
_cell.angle_beta   90.00
_cell.angle_gamma   90.00
#
_symmetry.space_group_name_H-M   'P 1'
#
loop_
_entity.id
_entity.type
_entity.pdbx_description
1 polymer ?
#
loop_
_entity_poly.entity_id
_entity_poly.type
_entity_poly.pdbx_seq_one_letter_code
_entity_poly.pdbx_strand_id
1 'polypeptide(L)'
;MQENGLFVRPNLKGFLIGGVFVLAFHCVMQQIEGTTLSVPNPTVPVSVVQWNEGDYLAMLDHVTERPTSEGYYKLGAYFEKQKDFKRAKIFLRKAEALSELDDDE
;
A
#
# COMPACT_ATOMS: atom_id res chain seq x y z
N MET A 1 12.12 7.52 -61.29
CA MET A 1 11.05 7.05 -60.39
C MET A 1 11.42 7.55 -59.01
N GLN A 2 10.62 8.49 -58.49
CA GLN A 2 10.92 9.31 -57.31
C GLN A 2 10.77 8.54 -56.00
N GLU A 3 11.58 8.96 -55.04
CA GLU A 3 11.88 8.35 -53.75
C GLU A 3 10.70 8.45 -52.76
N ASN A 4 10.31 7.31 -52.16
CA ASN A 4 9.40 7.27 -51.01
C ASN A 4 10.17 7.59 -49.72
N GLY A 5 10.59 8.84 -49.57
CA GLY A 5 11.07 9.36 -48.29
C GLY A 5 9.90 9.93 -47.49
N LEU A 6 9.20 9.09 -46.73
CA LEU A 6 8.18 9.55 -45.78
C LEU A 6 8.89 10.19 -44.56
N PHE A 7 9.61 11.28 -44.80
CA PHE A 7 10.17 12.14 -43.76
C PHE A 7 9.00 12.82 -43.06
N VAL A 8 8.51 12.17 -42.01
CA VAL A 8 7.62 12.78 -41.02
C VAL A 8 8.39 13.96 -40.45
N ARG A 9 8.09 15.17 -40.93
CA ARG A 9 8.61 16.40 -40.33
C ARG A 9 8.22 16.35 -38.85
N PRO A 10 9.17 16.45 -37.90
CA PRO A 10 8.83 16.43 -36.48
C PRO A 10 7.96 17.65 -36.19
N ASN A 11 6.65 17.42 -36.07
CA ASN A 11 5.72 18.46 -35.67
C ASN A 11 6.00 18.76 -34.20
N LEU A 12 6.59 19.93 -33.92
CA LEU A 12 6.88 20.41 -32.56
C LEU A 12 5.65 20.31 -31.64
N LYS A 13 4.46 20.50 -32.20
CA LYS A 13 3.18 20.31 -31.51
C LYS A 13 2.97 18.87 -31.00
N GLY A 14 3.31 17.87 -31.81
CA GLY A 14 3.23 16.46 -31.43
C GLY A 14 4.24 16.09 -30.35
N PHE A 15 5.45 16.68 -30.41
CA PHE A 15 6.46 16.52 -29.37
C PHE A 15 6.02 17.15 -28.03
N LEU A 16 5.44 18.35 -28.07
CA LEU A 16 4.88 19.02 -26.89
C LEU A 16 3.73 18.21 -26.25
N ILE A 17 2.80 17.70 -27.06
CA ILE A 17 1.68 16.88 -26.58
C ILE A 17 2.21 15.57 -25.96
N GLY A 18 3.16 14.90 -26.62
CA GLY A 18 3.78 13.68 -26.09
C GLY A 18 4.52 13.93 -24.77
N GLY A 19 5.28 15.02 -24.67
CA GLY A 19 6.00 15.38 -23.45
C GLY A 19 5.08 15.64 -22.26
N VAL A 20 3.95 16.33 -22.47
CA VAL A 20 2.94 16.56 -21.42
C VAL A 20 2.30 15.25 -20.98
N PHE A 21 2.01 14.33 -21.90
CA PHE A 21 1.49 13.00 -21.56
C PHE A 21 2.47 12.17 -20.74
N VAL A 22 3.75 12.17 -21.11
CA VAL A 22 4.79 11.46 -20.35
C VAL A 22 4.96 12.05 -18.95
N LEU A 23 4.94 13.38 -18.82
CA LEU A 23 5.05 14.05 -17.53
C LEU A 23 3.83 13.75 -16.64
N ALA A 24 2.62 13.80 -17.20
CA ALA A 24 1.38 13.48 -16.49
C ALA A 24 1.36 12.02 -16.06
N PHE A 25 1.75 11.09 -16.94
CA PHE A 25 1.83 9.67 -16.62
C PHE A 25 2.88 9.39 -15.53
N HIS A 26 4.03 10.04 -15.60
CA HIS A 26 5.07 9.94 -14.57
C HIS A 26 4.60 10.47 -13.22
N CYS A 27 3.86 11.58 -13.21
CA CYS A 27 3.27 12.16 -12.01
C CYS A 27 2.21 11.24 -11.39
N VAL A 28 1.34 10.65 -12.22
CA VAL A 28 0.32 9.68 -11.77
C VAL A 28 0.95 8.40 -11.22
N MET A 29 2.01 7.88 -11.86
CA MET A 29 2.72 6.70 -11.37
C MET A 29 3.46 6.97 -10.05
N GLN A 30 4.08 8.14 -9.91
CA GLN A 30 4.69 8.55 -8.64
C GLN A 30 3.67 8.70 -7.49
N GLN A 31 2.39 8.97 -7.78
CA GLN A 31 1.37 9.03 -6.74
C GLN A 31 0.98 7.63 -6.20
N ILE A 32 1.08 6.59 -7.03
CA ILE A 32 0.87 5.20 -6.62
C ILE A 32 2.06 4.70 -5.78
N GLU A 33 3.28 5.11 -6.13
CA GLU A 33 4.51 4.72 -5.42
C GLU A 33 4.78 5.58 -4.17
N GLY A 34 4.38 6.86 -4.17
CA GLY A 34 4.67 7.85 -3.12
C GLY A 34 3.77 7.80 -1.89
N THR A 35 2.73 6.96 -1.87
CA THR A 35 1.90 6.69 -0.68
C THR A 35 2.26 5.36 0.01
N THR A 36 3.50 4.91 -0.15
CA THR A 36 4.16 4.11 0.89
C THR A 36 4.87 5.08 1.82
N LEU A 37 4.09 5.73 2.71
CA LEU A 37 4.67 6.17 3.98
C LEU A 37 5.47 4.97 4.50
N SER A 38 6.78 5.14 4.62
CA SER A 38 7.67 4.23 5.32
C SER A 38 7.24 4.25 6.78
N VAL A 39 6.12 3.59 7.09
CA VAL A 39 5.79 3.23 8.46
C VAL A 39 6.98 2.38 8.89
N PRO A 40 7.72 2.78 9.95
CA PRO A 40 8.82 1.99 10.46
C PRO A 40 8.29 0.58 10.67
N ASN A 41 8.90 -0.38 9.98
CA ASN A 41 8.52 -1.79 9.99
C ASN A 41 8.23 -2.20 11.44
N PRO A 42 6.95 -2.40 11.79
CA PRO A 42 6.60 -2.74 13.16
C PRO A 42 7.21 -4.09 13.46
N THR A 43 8.18 -4.13 14.39
CA THR A 43 8.84 -5.38 14.79
C THR A 43 7.77 -6.41 15.14
N VAL A 44 7.63 -7.45 14.30
CA VAL A 44 6.61 -8.49 14.46
C VAL A 44 6.65 -8.97 15.92
N PRO A 45 5.56 -8.79 16.69
CA PRO A 45 5.56 -9.17 18.09
C PRO A 45 5.83 -10.67 18.21
N VAL A 46 6.70 -11.05 19.16
CA VAL A 46 7.18 -12.43 19.34
C VAL A 46 6.02 -13.42 19.51
N SER A 47 4.91 -12.98 20.08
CA SER A 47 3.68 -13.78 20.21
C SER A 47 3.12 -14.23 18.86
N VAL A 48 3.13 -13.35 17.85
CA VAL A 48 2.59 -13.62 16.50
C VAL A 48 3.52 -14.50 15.66
N VAL A 49 4.81 -14.53 16.00
CA VAL A 49 5.79 -15.39 15.32
C VAL A 49 5.41 -16.87 15.43
N GLN A 50 4.77 -17.28 16.52
CA GLN A 50 4.36 -18.68 16.74
C GLN A 50 2.89 -18.97 16.37
N TRP A 51 2.14 -17.97 15.91
CA TRP A 51 0.72 -18.16 15.61
C TRP A 51 0.47 -19.16 14.49
N ASN A 52 -0.52 -20.02 14.74
CA ASN A 52 -1.17 -20.86 13.76
C ASN A 52 -2.49 -20.23 13.28
N GLU A 53 -3.19 -20.88 12.34
CA GLU A 53 -4.47 -20.40 11.80
C GLU A 53 -5.56 -20.30 12.88
N GLY A 54 -5.57 -21.19 13.87
CA GLY A 54 -6.50 -21.15 15.01
C GLY A 54 -6.27 -19.93 15.91
N ASP A 55 -5.01 -19.58 16.17
CA ASP A 55 -4.67 -18.36 16.94
C ASP A 55 -5.12 -17.09 16.21
N TYR A 56 -4.97 -17.08 14.88
CA TYR A 56 -5.49 -16.01 14.03
C TYR A 56 -7.01 -15.89 14.14
N LEU A 57 -7.74 -17.01 14.06
CA LEU A 57 -9.20 -17.01 14.17
C LEU A 57 -9.68 -16.57 15.55
N ALA A 58 -9.03 -17.03 16.62
CA ALA A 58 -9.34 -16.60 17.98
C ALA A 58 -9.10 -15.09 18.18
N MET A 59 -8.01 -14.57 17.63
CA MET A 59 -7.75 -13.12 17.66
C MET A 59 -8.77 -12.35 16.81
N LEU A 60 -9.15 -12.87 15.64
CA LEU A 60 -10.14 -12.25 14.77
C LEU A 60 -11.51 -12.14 15.45
N ASP A 61 -11.93 -13.20 16.14
CA ASP A 61 -13.14 -13.23 16.95
C ASP A 61 -13.08 -12.18 18.08
N HIS A 62 -11.97 -12.17 18.83
CA HIS A 62 -11.76 -11.20 19.90
C HIS A 62 -11.82 -9.74 19.43
N VAL A 63 -11.18 -9.38 18.30
CA VAL A 63 -11.26 -8.01 17.77
C VAL A 63 -12.62 -7.65 17.17
N THR A 64 -13.42 -8.65 16.82
CA THR A 64 -14.79 -8.44 16.33
C THR A 64 -15.72 -8.10 17.48
N GLU A 65 -15.57 -8.76 18.62
CA GLU A 65 -16.32 -8.45 19.84
C GLU A 65 -15.81 -7.17 20.54
N ARG A 66 -14.48 -6.99 20.57
CA ARG A 66 -13.80 -5.88 21.26
C ARG A 66 -12.69 -5.32 20.37
N PRO A 67 -13.01 -4.36 19.50
CA PRO A 67 -12.03 -3.81 18.58
C PRO A 67 -10.99 -3.00 19.36
N THR A 68 -9.72 -3.41 19.25
CA THR A 68 -8.58 -2.75 19.90
C THR A 68 -7.48 -2.52 18.87
N SER A 69 -6.75 -1.41 19.02
CA SER A 69 -5.60 -1.10 18.16
C SER A 69 -4.56 -2.23 18.19
N GLU A 70 -4.22 -2.75 19.38
CA GLU A 70 -3.25 -3.84 19.54
C GLU A 70 -3.69 -5.14 18.85
N GLY A 71 -4.98 -5.49 18.91
CA GLY A 71 -5.50 -6.69 18.26
C GLY A 71 -5.38 -6.63 16.74
N TYR A 72 -5.75 -5.49 16.14
CA TYR A 72 -5.59 -5.27 14.70
C TYR A 72 -4.11 -5.22 14.27
N TYR A 73 -3.24 -4.66 15.11
CA TYR A 73 -1.80 -4.65 14.87
C TYR A 73 -1.23 -6.07 14.81
N LYS A 74 -1.61 -6.95 15.74
CA LYS A 74 -1.17 -8.36 15.74
C LYS A 74 -1.69 -9.14 14.52
N LEU A 75 -2.93 -8.87 14.08
CA LEU A 75 -3.46 -9.44 12.84
C LEU A 75 -2.69 -8.96 11.61
N GLY A 76 -2.29 -7.69 11.56
CA GLY A 76 -1.41 -7.15 10.50
C GLY A 76 -0.06 -7.85 10.46
N ALA A 77 0.57 -8.01 11.62
CA ALA A 77 1.85 -8.69 11.77
C ALA A 77 1.81 -10.17 11.33
N TYR A 78 0.67 -10.85 11.52
CA TYR A 78 0.48 -12.23 11.05
C TYR A 78 0.52 -12.32 9.52
N PHE A 79 -0.08 -11.37 8.81
CA PHE A 79 -0.02 -11.31 7.34
C PHE A 79 1.34 -10.87 6.83
N GLU A 80 2.05 -10.01 7.56
CA GLU A 80 3.44 -9.64 7.26
C GLU A 80 4.38 -10.86 7.30
N LYS A 81 4.22 -11.73 8.32
CA LYS A 81 4.95 -13.02 8.38
C LYS A 81 4.70 -13.89 7.15
N GLN A 82 3.47 -13.88 6.64
CA GLN A 82 3.10 -14.62 5.42
C GLN A 82 3.49 -13.91 4.11
N LYS A 83 4.14 -12.74 4.20
CA LYS A 83 4.47 -11.87 3.05
C LYS A 83 3.24 -11.37 2.28
N ASP A 84 2.06 -11.39 2.90
CA ASP A 84 0.84 -10.79 2.36
C ASP A 84 0.73 -9.34 2.84
N PHE A 85 1.54 -8.47 2.24
CA PHE A 85 1.61 -7.06 2.60
C PHE A 85 0.31 -6.30 2.30
N LYS A 86 -0.51 -6.78 1.34
CA LYS A 86 -1.80 -6.15 1.04
C LYS A 86 -2.74 -6.28 2.22
N ARG A 87 -2.89 -7.50 2.75
CA ARG A 87 -3.73 -7.74 3.92
C ARG A 87 -3.14 -7.10 5.18
N ALA A 88 -1.82 -7.20 5.37
CA ALA A 88 -1.14 -6.56 6.49
C ALA A 88 -1.45 -5.05 6.57
N LYS A 89 -1.35 -4.33 5.45
CA LYS A 89 -1.63 -2.89 5.38
C LYS A 89 -3.09 -2.55 5.72
N ILE A 90 -4.05 -3.42 5.37
CA ILE A 90 -5.46 -3.21 5.72
C ILE A 90 -5.66 -3.27 7.24
N PHE A 91 -5.08 -4.28 7.90
CA PHE A 91 -5.19 -4.44 9.34
C PHE A 91 -4.42 -3.37 10.11
N LEU A 92 -3.24 -2.98 9.61
CA LEU A 92 -2.46 -1.89 10.20
C LEU A 92 -3.22 -0.55 10.16
N ARG A 93 -3.85 -0.20 9.03
CA ARG A 93 -4.68 1.00 8.94
C ARG A 93 -5.86 0.99 9.90
N LYS A 94 -6.45 -0.18 10.14
CA LYS A 94 -7.51 -0.31 11.14
C LYS A 94 -6.97 -0.07 12.55
N ALA A 95 -5.78 -0.59 12.86
CA ALA A 95 -5.12 -0.34 14.15
C ALA A 95 -4.83 1.16 14.35
N GLU A 96 -4.24 1.81 13.34
CA GLU A 96 -3.94 3.25 13.36
C GLU A 96 -5.20 4.08 13.58
N ALA A 97 -6.28 3.79 12.83
CA ALA A 97 -7.55 4.50 12.98
C ALA A 97 -8.19 4.34 14.37
N LEU A 98 -7.93 3.23 15.07
CA LEU A 98 -8.37 3.06 16.46
C LEU A 98 -7.45 3.78 17.45
N SER A 99 -6.13 3.74 17.22
CA SER A 99 -5.16 4.44 18.06
C SER A 99 -5.39 5.95 18.07
N GLU A 100 -5.70 6.53 16.91
CA GLU A 100 -5.98 7.96 16.78
C GLU A 100 -7.26 8.37 17.53
N LEU A 101 -8.23 7.46 17.67
CA LEU A 101 -9.44 7.72 18.47
C LEU A 101 -9.20 7.63 19.98
N ASP A 102 -8.24 6.81 20.41
CA ASP A 102 -7.89 6.67 21.83
C ASP A 102 -7.01 7.84 22.33
N ASP A 103 -6.33 8.57 21.44
CA ASP A 103 -5.45 9.70 21.77
C ASP A 103 -6.21 11.05 21.94
N ASP A 104 -7.47 11.13 21.50
CA ASP A 104 -8.32 12.34 21.57
C ASP A 104 -9.21 12.42 22.84
N GLU A 105 -9.01 11.54 23.83
CA GLU A 105 -9.70 11.54 25.15
C GLU A 105 -8.84 12.14 26.28
#